data_AF-A0A2B7XGB3-F1
#
_entry.id   AF-A0A2B7XGB3-F1
#
_cell.length_a   1.000
_cell.length_b   1.000
_cell.length_c   1.000
_cell.angle_alpha   90.00
_cell.angle_beta   90.00
_cell.angle_gamma   90.00
#
_symmetry.space_group_name_H-M   'P 1'
#
loop_
_entity.id
_entity.type
_entity.pdbx_description
1 polymer ?
#
loop_
_entity_poly.entity_id
_entity_poly.type
_entity_poly.pdbx_seq_one_letter_code
_entity_poly.pdbx_strand_id
1 'polypeptide(L)'
;MSLDESLRNKNSPVAIVGAGISAQRGFTNVTIFDKQPYQKSKYSFEDSCDAANADPNKIIRVAYGDEKIYQDLTLEALKHWEEWNEQLA
;
A
#
# COMPACT_ATOMS: atom_id res chain seq x y z
N MET A 1 -6.90 -7.95 -25.79
CA MET A 1 -5.70 -7.62 -24.99
C MET A 1 -5.26 -8.93 -24.34
N SER A 2 -4.14 -9.53 -24.78
CA SER A 2 -3.68 -10.79 -24.19
C SER A 2 -3.28 -10.53 -22.73
N LEU A 3 -3.93 -11.21 -21.79
CA LEU A 3 -3.49 -11.23 -20.40
C LEU A 3 -2.12 -11.90 -20.37
N ASP A 4 -1.09 -11.12 -20.04
CA ASP A 4 0.27 -11.59 -19.82
C ASP A 4 0.25 -12.73 -18.77
N GLU A 5 0.63 -13.94 -19.20
CA GLU A 5 0.69 -15.12 -18.35
C GLU A 5 1.67 -14.96 -17.19
N SER A 6 2.65 -14.05 -17.31
CA SER A 6 3.63 -13.74 -16.25
C SER A 6 2.97 -13.34 -14.93
N LEU A 7 1.79 -12.68 -15.00
CA LEU A 7 1.04 -12.20 -13.83
C LEU A 7 0.22 -13.29 -13.12
N ARG A 8 0.20 -14.53 -13.65
CA ARG A 8 -0.49 -15.67 -13.02
C ARG A 8 0.44 -16.47 -12.12
N ASN A 9 1.72 -16.57 -12.46
CA ASN A 9 2.70 -17.29 -11.66
C ASN A 9 3.15 -16.40 -10.48
N LYS A 10 2.81 -16.80 -9.25
CA LYS A 10 3.16 -16.06 -8.02
C LYS A 10 4.65 -16.04 -7.70
N ASN A 11 5.44 -16.90 -8.34
CA ASN A 11 6.89 -16.95 -8.23
C ASN A 11 7.61 -16.16 -9.32
N SER A 12 6.89 -15.57 -10.28
CA SER A 12 7.48 -14.65 -11.24
C SER A 12 8.22 -13.52 -10.49
N PRO A 13 9.42 -13.13 -10.92
CA PRO A 13 10.12 -12.01 -10.31
C PRO A 13 9.33 -10.72 -10.55
N VAL A 14 9.07 -9.97 -9.48
CA VAL A 14 8.38 -8.68 -9.51
C VAL A 14 9.31 -7.61 -8.95
N ALA A 15 9.59 -6.59 -9.75
CA ALA A 15 10.23 -5.37 -9.30
C ALA A 15 9.16 -4.32 -8.98
N ILE A 16 9.16 -3.79 -7.76
CA ILE A 16 8.33 -2.67 -7.34
C ILE A 16 9.23 -1.44 -7.23
N VAL A 17 8.86 -0.34 -7.90
CA VAL A 17 9.55 0.95 -7.80
C VAL A 17 8.69 1.88 -6.97
N GLY A 18 9.15 2.21 -5.76
CA GLY A 18 8.41 2.92 -4.73
C GLY A 18 7.88 1.99 -3.63
N ALA A 19 8.24 2.28 -2.39
CA ALA A 19 7.81 1.60 -1.16
C ALA A 19 6.73 2.40 -0.41
N GLY A 20 5.93 3.18 -1.13
CA GLY A 20 4.74 3.82 -0.59
C GLY A 20 3.58 2.84 -0.37
N ILE A 21 2.35 3.38 -0.29
CA ILE A 21 1.15 2.55 -0.12
C ILE A 21 0.93 1.69 -1.37
N SER A 22 0.77 0.37 -1.18
CA SER A 22 0.51 -0.59 -2.25
C SER A 22 -0.40 -1.72 -1.78
N ALA A 23 -0.96 -2.47 -2.72
CA ALA A 23 -1.83 -3.62 -2.44
C ALA A 23 -1.07 -4.95 -2.59
N GLN A 24 -1.44 -5.95 -1.79
CA GLN A 24 -0.86 -7.28 -1.86
C GLN A 24 -1.64 -8.17 -2.83
N ARG A 25 -0.92 -8.95 -3.65
CA ARG A 25 -1.52 -9.91 -4.60
C ARG A 25 -0.90 -11.31 -4.51
N GLY A 26 -0.14 -11.59 -3.45
CA GLY A 26 0.44 -12.91 -3.16
C GLY A 26 1.65 -13.31 -4.01
N PHE A 27 2.39 -12.36 -4.59
CA PHE A 27 3.69 -12.65 -5.20
C PHE A 27 4.76 -12.80 -4.11
N THR A 28 5.68 -13.75 -4.30
CA THR A 28 6.70 -14.10 -3.29
C THR A 28 8.10 -13.66 -3.69
N ASN A 29 8.40 -13.65 -4.98
CA ASN A 29 9.69 -13.20 -5.53
C ASN A 29 9.66 -11.70 -5.84
N VAL A 30 9.65 -10.88 -4.79
CA VAL A 30 9.47 -9.42 -4.90
C VAL A 30 10.74 -8.69 -4.49
N THR A 31 11.21 -7.77 -5.33
CA THR A 31 12.26 -6.80 -4.98
C THR A 31 11.68 -5.40 -5.03
N ILE A 32 11.89 -4.62 -3.96
CA ILE A 32 11.40 -3.24 -3.83
C ILE A 32 12.59 -2.29 -3.93
N PHE A 33 12.48 -1.31 -4.82
CA PHE A 33 13.44 -0.24 -5.00
C PHE A 33 12.80 1.08 -4.58
N ASP A 34 13.44 1.81 -3.67
CA ASP A 34 13.01 3.15 -3.30
C ASP A 34 14.22 4.09 -3.21
N LYS A 35 13.98 5.39 -3.43
CA LYS A 35 14.95 6.46 -3.23
C LYS A 35 15.18 6.69 -1.72
N GLN A 36 14.14 6.57 -0.91
CA GLN A 36 14.14 6.85 0.51
C GLN A 36 14.74 5.67 1.30
N PRO A 37 15.63 5.95 2.27
CA PRO A 37 16.23 4.91 3.11
C PRO A 37 15.28 4.55 4.27
N TYR A 38 14.12 3.94 3.97
CA TYR A 38 13.07 3.68 4.97
C TYR A 38 13.49 2.78 6.13
N GLN A 39 14.55 1.99 5.98
CA GLN A 39 15.14 1.23 7.09
C GLN A 39 15.73 2.15 8.18
N LYS A 40 16.05 3.40 7.82
CA LYS A 40 16.54 4.43 8.73
C LYS A 40 15.40 5.37 9.13
N SER A 41 14.74 5.99 8.15
CA SER A 41 13.74 7.04 8.40
C SER A 41 12.40 6.51 8.89
N LYS A 42 12.10 5.21 8.71
CA LYS A 42 10.83 4.58 9.13
C LYS A 42 9.58 5.37 8.69
N TYR A 43 9.62 5.98 7.50
CA TYR A 43 8.57 6.83 6.94
C TYR A 43 8.31 8.14 7.72
N SER A 44 9.17 8.51 8.66
CA SER A 44 9.07 9.75 9.44
C SER A 44 9.39 10.98 8.59
N PHE A 45 8.45 11.91 8.51
CA PHE A 45 8.67 13.22 7.89
C PHE A 45 9.79 14.00 8.59
N GLU A 46 9.88 13.90 9.92
CA GLU A 46 10.92 14.56 10.72
C GLU A 46 12.32 14.06 10.33
N ASP A 47 12.43 12.79 9.91
CA ASP A 47 13.65 12.18 9.42
C ASP A 47 13.83 12.32 7.89
N SER A 48 13.37 13.45 7.33
CA SER A 48 13.52 13.84 5.92
C SER A 48 12.81 12.94 4.91
N CYS A 49 11.81 12.16 5.32
CA CYS A 49 10.94 11.45 4.39
C CYS A 49 10.06 12.45 3.62
N ASP A 50 10.20 12.51 2.29
CA ASP A 50 9.41 13.38 1.41
C ASP A 50 8.21 12.68 0.75
N ALA A 51 7.86 11.47 1.20
CA ALA A 51 6.78 10.69 0.63
C ALA A 51 5.40 11.24 0.98
N ALA A 52 4.45 11.16 0.04
CA ALA A 52 3.07 11.63 0.27
C ALA A 52 2.38 10.92 1.46
N ASN A 53 2.82 9.72 1.83
CA ASN A 53 2.32 8.96 2.96
C ASN A 53 3.06 9.21 4.28
N ALA A 54 4.03 10.12 4.36
CA ALA A 54 4.84 10.40 5.56
C ALA A 54 4.13 11.25 6.64
N ASP A 55 2.81 11.43 6.53
CA ASP A 55 2.02 12.15 7.54
C ASP A 55 1.47 11.13 8.56
N PRO A 56 1.68 11.33 9.88
CA PRO A 56 1.15 10.45 10.90
C PRO A 56 -0.38 10.40 10.95
N ASN A 57 -1.07 11.43 10.44
CA ASN A 57 -2.52 11.51 10.45
C ASN A 57 -3.09 11.41 9.03
N LYS A 58 -4.00 10.45 8.82
CA LYS A 58 -4.68 10.25 7.53
C LYS A 58 -6.19 10.20 7.78
N ILE A 59 -6.94 10.96 6.99
CA ILE A 59 -8.40 10.93 7.01
C ILE A 59 -8.87 9.81 6.09
N ILE A 60 -9.73 8.92 6.63
CA ILE A 60 -10.40 7.88 5.87
C ILE A 60 -11.91 8.20 5.88
N ARG A 61 -12.55 8.17 4.70
CA ARG A 61 -13.97 8.48 4.53
C ARG A 61 -14.56 7.58 3.46
N VAL A 62 -15.71 6.97 3.73
CA VAL A 62 -16.41 6.10 2.77
C VAL A 62 -17.38 6.87 1.87
N ALA A 63 -17.95 7.99 2.33
CA ALA A 63 -18.94 8.74 1.57
C ALA A 63 -18.33 9.47 0.35
N TYR A 64 -18.30 8.78 -0.80
CA TYR A 64 -17.81 9.28 -2.09
C TYR A 64 -18.95 9.59 -3.09
N GLY A 65 -20.19 9.79 -2.62
CA GLY A 65 -21.32 10.14 -3.48
C GLY A 65 -21.81 8.95 -4.30
N ASP A 66 -21.78 9.07 -5.63
CA ASP A 66 -22.22 7.99 -6.54
C ASP A 66 -21.06 7.05 -6.95
N GLU A 67 -19.83 7.34 -6.52
CA GLU A 67 -18.64 6.58 -6.89
C GLU A 67 -18.49 5.28 -6.09
N LYS A 68 -19.36 4.31 -6.37
CA LYS A 68 -19.49 3.06 -5.61
C LYS A 68 -18.16 2.29 -5.48
N ILE A 69 -17.32 2.27 -6.51
CA ILE A 69 -16.05 1.55 -6.47
C ILE A 69 -15.12 2.05 -5.36
N TYR A 70 -15.06 3.37 -5.12
CA TYR A 70 -14.23 3.90 -4.04
C TYR A 70 -14.83 3.63 -2.67
N GLN A 71 -16.16 3.56 -2.57
CA GLN A 71 -16.84 3.19 -1.32
C GLN A 71 -16.53 1.74 -0.96
N ASP A 72 -16.71 0.83 -1.92
CA ASP A 72 -16.47 -0.60 -1.75
C ASP A 72 -15.00 -0.86 -1.38
N LEU A 73 -14.05 -0.23 -2.10
CA LEU A 73 -12.62 -0.31 -1.79
C LEU A 73 -12.28 0.24 -0.40
N THR A 74 -12.91 1.35 0.00
CA THR A 74 -12.64 1.95 1.32
C THR A 74 -13.20 1.10 2.45
N LEU A 75 -14.38 0.49 2.26
CA LEU A 75 -14.98 -0.44 3.21
C LEU A 75 -14.15 -1.72 3.34
N GLU A 76 -13.55 -2.21 2.25
CA GLU A 76 -12.61 -3.34 2.31
C GLU A 76 -11.33 -2.95 3.07
N ALA A 77 -10.74 -1.80 2.75
CA ALA A 77 -9.54 -1.30 3.41
C ALA A 77 -9.76 -1.02 4.92
N LEU A 78 -10.96 -0.60 5.32
CA LEU A 78 -11.30 -0.32 6.72
C LEU A 78 -11.09 -1.55 7.62
N LYS A 79 -11.42 -2.75 7.13
CA LYS A 79 -11.25 -3.99 7.88
C LYS A 79 -9.80 -4.22 8.29
N HIS A 80 -8.89 -4.01 7.34
CA HIS A 80 -7.45 -4.13 7.60
C HIS A 80 -6.92 -3.01 8.50
N TRP A 81 -7.48 -1.81 8.40
CA TRP A 81 -7.14 -0.71 9.30
C TRP A 81 -7.54 -1.01 10.75
N GLU A 82 -8.73 -1.58 10.96
CA GLU A 82 -9.21 -2.01 12.27
C GLU A 82 -8.35 -3.16 12.82
N GLU A 83 -8.02 -4.18 12.01
CA GLU A 83 -7.11 -5.27 12.37
C GLU A 83 -5.73 -4.74 12.82
N TRP A 84 -5.20 -3.70 12.17
CA TRP A 84 -3.94 -3.07 12.58
C TRP A 84 -4.07 -2.29 13.89
N ASN A 85 -5.19 -1.59 14.11
CA ASN A 85 -5.45 -0.91 15.38
C ASN A 85 -5.50 -1.91 16.54
N GLU A 86 -6.11 -3.08 16.34
CA GLU A 86 -6.14 -4.14 17.34
C GLU A 86 -4.74 -4.68 17.67
N GLN A 87 -3.80 -4.72 16.71
CA GLN A 87 -2.41 -5.15 16.94
C GLN A 87 -1.58 -4.14 17.74
N LEU A 88 -2.02 -2.88 17.81
CA LEU A 88 -1.34 -1.81 18.53
C LEU A 88 -1.88 -1.59 19.96
N ALA A 89 -3.01 -2.22 20.30
CA ALA A 89 -3.69 -2.12 21.61
C ALA A 89 -3.17 -3.16 22.62
#